data_AF-A0A4R5LDX3-F1
#
_entry.id   AF-A0A4R5LDX3-F1
#
_cell.length_a   1.000
_cell.length_b   1.000
_cell.length_c   1.000
_cell.angle_alpha   90.00
_cell.angle_beta   90.00
_cell.angle_gamma   90.00
#
_symmetry.space_group_name_H-M   'P 1'
#
loop_
_entity.id
_entity.type
_entity.pdbx_description
1 polymer ?
#
loop_
_entity_poly.entity_id
_entity_poly.type
_entity_poly.pdbx_seq_one_letter_code
_entity_poly.pdbx_strand_id
1 'polypeptide(L)'
;MQAFQTTAGTLSSPSVRVNRRVVTASAIVIALHAALIAVVLMKREPVTPVALQSQTMTAELLKPEPVAAPAAIQSTPTPPPPKPVPHVTREKPKVQPKPKPTPLPVAEAPSQHAIESAAPTAPTPPAPTPPAPAPQAAAATDAKPTMALSAPKNVSHLDCRIVQPDYPTLSRRRGETGTAFVHFVVGLTGKIENIELKKTSGSTRLDDAALDAMRQSSCKPYLENGEAVRAAYTQPFEFSLNN
;
A
#
# COMPACT_ATOMS: atom_id res chain seq x y z
N MET A 1 53.68 -21.55 69.92
CA MET A 1 53.79 -20.09 69.66
C MET A 1 54.17 -19.91 68.19
N GLN A 2 53.21 -19.48 67.37
CA GLN A 2 53.40 -19.22 65.95
C GLN A 2 53.79 -17.74 65.78
N ALA A 3 54.85 -17.48 65.02
CA ALA A 3 55.16 -16.14 64.52
C ALA A 3 55.17 -16.22 62.99
N PHE A 4 54.24 -15.45 62.40
CA PHE A 4 54.02 -15.31 60.97
C PHE A 4 55.20 -14.59 60.32
N GLN A 5 55.73 -15.14 59.23
CA GLN A 5 56.55 -14.39 58.27
C GLN A 5 55.68 -14.00 57.08
N THR A 6 55.50 -12.70 56.91
CA THR A 6 54.77 -12.05 55.83
C THR A 6 55.64 -12.00 54.57
N THR A 7 55.33 -12.82 53.56
CA THR A 7 55.88 -12.66 52.21
C THR A 7 55.04 -11.64 51.44
N ALA A 8 55.60 -10.45 51.19
CA ALA A 8 55.05 -9.47 50.26
C ALA A 8 55.35 -9.92 48.82
N GLY A 9 54.34 -10.41 48.10
CA GLY A 9 54.41 -10.66 46.66
C GLY A 9 54.21 -9.36 45.88
N THR A 10 55.25 -8.89 45.20
CA THR A 10 55.18 -7.82 44.21
C THR A 10 54.48 -8.32 42.94
N LEU A 11 53.31 -7.75 42.62
CA LEU A 11 52.64 -7.96 41.34
C LEU A 11 53.39 -7.20 40.25
N SER A 12 54.07 -7.93 39.37
CA SER A 12 54.75 -7.37 38.20
C SER A 12 53.74 -7.18 37.06
N SER A 13 53.39 -5.92 36.73
CA SER A 13 52.56 -5.60 35.57
C SER A 13 53.31 -5.82 34.25
N PRO A 14 52.70 -6.41 33.21
CA PRO A 14 53.35 -6.56 31.91
C PRO A 14 53.36 -5.21 31.18
N SER A 15 54.56 -4.70 30.89
CA SER A 15 54.75 -3.54 30.03
C SER A 15 54.52 -3.94 28.57
N VAL A 16 53.38 -3.53 28.02
CA VAL A 16 53.09 -3.65 26.59
C VAL A 16 54.06 -2.74 25.83
N ARG A 17 55.08 -3.34 25.19
CA ARG A 17 55.93 -2.61 24.24
C ARG A 17 55.12 -2.28 22.99
N VAL A 18 54.43 -1.14 23.02
CA VAL A 18 53.65 -0.67 21.88
C VAL A 18 54.62 -0.24 20.78
N ASN A 19 54.56 -0.92 19.63
CA ASN A 19 55.43 -0.64 18.49
C ASN A 19 55.10 0.75 17.93
N ARG A 20 56.08 1.67 17.92
CA ARG A 20 55.90 3.07 17.48
C ARG A 20 55.23 3.18 16.11
N ARG A 21 55.49 2.21 15.22
CA ARG A 21 54.86 2.13 13.89
C ARG A 21 53.36 1.84 13.95
N VAL A 22 52.92 1.00 14.90
CA VAL A 22 51.51 0.68 15.12
C VAL A 22 50.77 1.86 15.74
N VAL A 23 51.42 2.60 16.68
CA VAL A 23 50.86 3.84 17.23
C VAL A 23 50.66 4.88 16.13
N THR A 24 51.67 5.10 15.29
CA THR A 24 51.58 6.07 14.20
C THR A 24 50.53 5.67 13.17
N ALA A 25 50.44 4.39 12.80
CA ALA A 25 49.42 3.91 11.87
C ALA A 25 48.00 4.09 12.44
N SER A 26 47.79 3.75 13.71
CA SER A 26 46.49 3.90 14.38
C SER A 26 46.08 5.37 14.48
N ALA A 27 47.02 6.27 14.80
CA ALA A 27 46.75 7.71 14.86
C ALA A 27 46.33 8.29 13.50
N ILE A 28 46.98 7.86 12.40
CA ILE A 28 46.61 8.29 11.04
C ILE A 28 45.20 7.81 10.69
N VAL A 29 44.85 6.56 10.99
CA VAL A 29 43.53 6.01 10.72
C VAL A 29 42.46 6.77 11.50
N ILE A 30 42.70 7.06 12.79
CA ILE A 30 41.78 7.84 13.62
C ILE A 30 41.61 9.24 13.06
N ALA A 31 42.71 9.91 12.66
CA ALA A 31 42.66 11.24 12.05
C ALA A 31 41.85 11.25 10.75
N LEU A 32 42.02 10.23 9.90
CA LEU A 32 41.24 10.07 8.67
C LEU A 32 39.75 9.88 8.96
N HIS A 33 39.39 9.04 9.94
CA HIS A 33 37.99 8.85 10.32
C HIS A 33 37.39 10.13 10.89
N ALA A 34 38.12 10.85 11.75
CA ALA A 34 37.67 12.12 12.30
C ALA A 34 37.44 13.17 11.21
N ALA A 35 38.34 13.26 10.23
CA ALA A 35 38.18 14.14 9.07
C ALA A 35 36.95 13.78 8.23
N LEU A 36 36.72 12.48 7.98
CA LEU A 36 35.58 12.00 7.21
C LEU A 36 34.25 12.30 7.94
N ILE A 37 34.20 12.07 9.26
CA ILE A 37 33.05 12.42 10.10
C ILE A 37 32.80 13.93 10.06
N ALA A 38 33.84 14.76 10.18
CA ALA A 38 33.71 16.21 10.12
C ALA A 38 33.12 16.68 8.78
N VAL A 39 33.56 16.11 7.65
CA VAL A 39 33.00 16.40 6.32
C VAL A 39 31.53 16.01 6.23
N VAL A 40 31.14 14.85 6.79
CA VAL A 40 29.74 14.42 6.81
C VAL A 40 28.89 15.36 7.65
N LEU A 41 29.38 15.78 8.82
CA LEU A 41 28.68 16.73 9.68
C LEU A 41 28.54 18.11 9.02
N MET A 42 29.56 18.59 8.32
CA MET A 42 29.51 19.85 7.56
C MET A 42 28.51 19.81 6.38
N LYS A 43 28.29 18.63 5.80
CA LYS A 43 27.34 18.43 4.69
C LYS A 43 25.91 18.11 5.14
N ARG A 44 25.64 18.03 6.45
CA ARG A 44 24.26 17.83 6.94
C ARG A 44 23.49 19.14 6.80
N GLU A 45 22.51 19.16 5.91
CA GLU A 45 21.52 20.22 5.85
C GLU A 45 20.69 20.21 7.15
N PRO A 46 20.43 21.37 7.78
CA PRO A 46 19.58 21.42 8.96
C PRO A 46 18.16 21.01 8.55
N VAL A 47 17.66 19.94 9.15
CA VAL A 47 16.27 19.49 8.99
C VAL A 47 15.37 20.62 9.50
N THR A 48 14.74 21.35 8.57
CA THR A 48 13.73 22.34 8.91
C THR A 48 12.54 21.59 9.53
N PRO A 49 12.17 21.85 10.80
CA PRO A 49 10.98 21.24 11.35
C PRO A 49 9.78 21.77 10.57
N VAL A 50 9.07 20.88 9.88
CA VAL A 50 7.77 21.18 9.27
C VAL A 50 6.85 21.60 10.41
N ALA A 51 6.52 22.89 10.48
CA ALA A 51 5.53 23.40 11.42
C ALA A 51 4.17 22.76 11.06
N LEU A 52 3.76 21.76 11.85
CA LEU A 52 2.40 21.24 11.86
C LEU A 52 1.46 22.39 12.26
N GLN A 53 0.94 23.12 11.29
CA GLN A 53 -0.18 24.02 11.51
C GLN A 53 -1.41 23.16 11.79
N SER A 54 -1.65 22.86 13.06
CA SER A 54 -2.92 22.30 13.52
C SER A 54 -4.01 23.35 13.26
N GLN A 55 -4.72 23.22 12.13
CA GLN A 55 -5.96 23.95 11.93
C GLN A 55 -6.97 23.40 12.93
N THR A 56 -7.11 24.09 14.06
CA THR A 56 -8.19 23.84 15.01
C THR A 56 -9.49 24.31 14.37
N MET A 57 -10.29 23.38 13.85
CA MET A 57 -11.66 23.69 13.44
C MET A 57 -12.51 23.87 14.70
N THR A 58 -12.75 25.13 15.08
CA THR A 58 -13.74 25.48 16.10
C THR A 58 -15.13 25.45 15.47
N ALA A 59 -15.94 24.47 15.83
CA ALA A 59 -17.36 24.46 15.50
C ALA A 59 -18.11 25.31 16.53
N GLU A 60 -18.56 26.49 16.13
CA GLU A 60 -19.47 27.31 16.94
C GLU A 60 -20.90 26.78 16.75
N LEU A 61 -21.48 26.24 17.82
CA LEU A 61 -22.82 25.67 17.83
C LEU A 61 -23.86 26.80 17.82
N LEU A 62 -24.43 27.12 16.66
CA LEU A 62 -25.57 28.02 16.55
C LEU A 62 -26.77 27.43 17.33
N LYS A 63 -27.26 28.18 18.31
CA LYS A 63 -28.50 27.88 19.04
C LYS A 63 -29.69 27.86 18.06
N PRO A 64 -30.57 26.84 18.12
CA PRO A 64 -31.77 26.84 17.30
C PRO A 64 -32.72 27.92 17.79
N GLU A 65 -33.12 28.82 16.89
CA GLU A 65 -34.21 29.77 17.17
C GLU A 65 -35.54 29.02 17.34
N PRO A 66 -36.43 29.47 18.25
CA PRO A 66 -37.70 28.80 18.50
C PRO A 66 -38.60 28.93 17.26
N VAL A 67 -38.93 27.80 16.63
CA VAL A 67 -39.93 27.74 15.58
C VAL A 67 -41.30 28.06 16.18
N ALA A 68 -41.84 29.23 15.83
CA ALA A 68 -43.24 29.55 16.11
C ALA A 68 -44.16 28.61 15.30
N ALA A 69 -45.17 28.07 15.99
CA ALA A 69 -46.19 27.17 15.46
C ALA A 69 -47.05 27.85 14.35
N PRO A 70 -47.73 27.06 13.50
CA PRO A 70 -48.09 27.44 12.13
C PRO A 70 -49.33 28.33 12.03
N ALA A 71 -49.18 29.47 11.35
CA ALA A 71 -50.31 30.25 10.86
C ALA A 71 -50.85 29.67 9.54
N ALA A 72 -52.17 29.68 9.43
CA ALA A 72 -52.99 29.02 8.44
C ALA A 72 -52.66 29.34 6.95
N ILE A 73 -52.98 28.35 6.12
CA ILE A 73 -52.96 28.33 4.66
C ILE A 73 -53.78 29.51 4.11
N GLN A 74 -53.12 30.45 3.41
CA GLN A 74 -53.77 31.32 2.43
C GLN A 74 -53.22 30.95 1.05
N SER A 75 -54.10 30.40 0.22
CA SER A 75 -53.85 30.00 -1.16
C SER A 75 -53.54 31.23 -2.02
N THR A 76 -52.31 31.38 -2.49
CA THR A 76 -52.01 32.28 -3.61
C THR A 76 -52.25 31.55 -4.94
N PRO A 77 -52.76 32.25 -5.97
CA PRO A 77 -53.13 31.64 -7.24
C PRO A 77 -51.90 31.15 -8.02
N THR A 78 -52.00 29.93 -8.53
CA THR A 78 -50.99 29.25 -9.36
C THR A 78 -50.65 30.07 -10.62
N PRO A 79 -49.36 30.28 -10.94
CA PRO A 79 -48.96 30.91 -12.20
C PRO A 79 -49.28 30.00 -13.40
N PRO A 80 -49.61 30.58 -14.58
CA PRO A 80 -49.91 29.79 -15.78
C PRO A 80 -48.68 29.01 -16.27
N PRO A 81 -48.88 27.84 -16.89
CA PRO A 81 -47.78 26.98 -17.34
C PRO A 81 -46.94 27.66 -18.43
N PRO A 82 -45.61 27.45 -18.43
CA PRO A 82 -44.73 28.02 -19.45
C PRO A 82 -44.98 27.37 -20.80
N LYS A 83 -45.04 28.19 -21.86
CA LYS A 83 -45.13 27.72 -23.25
C LYS A 83 -43.84 26.96 -23.63
N PRO A 84 -43.95 25.87 -24.43
CA PRO A 84 -42.78 25.13 -24.90
C PRO A 84 -41.88 26.02 -25.76
N VAL A 85 -40.60 26.10 -25.38
CA VAL A 85 -39.56 26.73 -26.21
C VAL A 85 -39.12 25.73 -27.29
N PRO A 86 -39.00 26.15 -28.56
CA PRO A 86 -38.51 25.28 -29.64
C PRO A 86 -37.07 24.82 -29.39
N HIS A 87 -36.83 23.51 -29.48
CA HIS A 87 -35.48 22.96 -29.50
C HIS A 87 -34.74 23.46 -30.75
N VAL A 88 -33.74 24.32 -30.54
CA VAL A 88 -32.71 24.58 -31.54
C VAL A 88 -31.80 23.37 -31.60
N THR A 89 -31.88 22.66 -32.73
CA THR A 89 -30.97 21.61 -33.18
C THR A 89 -29.54 22.11 -33.12
N ARG A 90 -28.72 21.58 -32.20
CA ARG A 90 -27.26 21.66 -32.31
C ARG A 90 -26.81 20.64 -33.36
N GLU A 91 -26.14 21.13 -34.40
CA GLU A 91 -25.53 20.31 -35.44
C GLU A 91 -24.48 19.35 -34.86
N LYS A 92 -24.55 18.09 -35.30
CA LYS A 92 -23.58 17.03 -35.00
C LYS A 92 -22.52 16.97 -36.11
N PRO A 93 -21.22 16.89 -35.79
CA PRO A 93 -20.16 16.72 -36.79
C PRO A 93 -20.30 15.44 -37.64
N LYS A 94 -19.99 15.57 -38.94
CA LYS A 94 -19.97 14.50 -39.97
C LYS A 94 -19.07 13.32 -39.58
N VAL A 95 -19.62 12.11 -39.64
CA VAL A 95 -18.87 10.84 -39.67
C VAL A 95 -18.96 10.26 -41.09
N GLN A 96 -17.81 9.88 -41.64
CA GLN A 96 -17.62 9.35 -42.98
C GLN A 96 -18.08 7.87 -43.10
N PRO A 97 -18.55 7.38 -44.26
CA PRO A 97 -19.18 6.05 -44.37
C PRO A 97 -18.18 4.90 -44.60
N LYS A 98 -18.42 3.74 -43.98
CA LYS A 98 -17.82 2.44 -44.34
C LYS A 98 -18.70 1.70 -45.37
N PRO A 99 -18.12 0.92 -46.32
CA PRO A 99 -18.86 0.27 -47.40
C PRO A 99 -19.63 -1.00 -46.97
N LYS A 100 -20.68 -1.29 -47.75
CA LYS A 100 -21.81 -2.21 -47.55
C LYS A 100 -21.48 -3.66 -47.98
N PRO A 101 -21.95 -4.71 -47.27
CA PRO A 101 -21.98 -6.07 -47.81
C PRO A 101 -23.24 -6.32 -48.65
N THR A 102 -23.06 -7.02 -49.77
CA THR A 102 -24.07 -7.43 -50.76
C THR A 102 -24.95 -8.57 -50.21
N PRO A 103 -26.26 -8.62 -50.53
CA PRO A 103 -27.14 -9.73 -50.15
C PRO A 103 -27.02 -10.92 -51.13
N LEU A 104 -27.02 -12.14 -50.60
CA LEU A 104 -27.15 -13.38 -51.37
C LEU A 104 -28.65 -13.78 -51.49
N PRO A 105 -29.09 -14.40 -52.62
CA PRO A 105 -30.49 -14.77 -52.85
C PRO A 105 -30.90 -16.11 -52.21
N VAL A 106 -32.21 -16.24 -51.98
CA VAL A 106 -32.96 -17.36 -51.35
C VAL A 106 -33.20 -18.52 -52.33
N ALA A 107 -33.26 -19.76 -51.85
CA ALA A 107 -34.09 -20.83 -52.43
C ALA A 107 -34.44 -21.95 -51.41
N GLU A 108 -35.64 -22.51 -51.55
CA GLU A 108 -36.39 -23.43 -50.68
C GLU A 108 -35.96 -24.93 -50.68
N ALA A 109 -36.56 -25.66 -49.72
CA ALA A 109 -36.35 -27.02 -49.16
C ALA A 109 -36.38 -28.24 -50.15
N PRO A 110 -36.03 -29.47 -49.69
CA PRO A 110 -37.01 -30.36 -49.01
C PRO A 110 -36.48 -31.36 -47.94
N SER A 111 -37.34 -31.57 -46.93
CA SER A 111 -37.75 -32.84 -46.28
C SER A 111 -36.85 -33.70 -45.35
N GLN A 112 -37.31 -33.74 -44.08
CA GLN A 112 -37.58 -34.92 -43.22
C GLN A 112 -36.39 -35.68 -42.59
N HIS A 113 -36.28 -35.62 -41.26
CA HIS A 113 -36.66 -36.74 -40.37
C HIS A 113 -36.83 -36.28 -38.89
N ALA A 114 -37.88 -36.84 -38.30
CA ALA A 114 -38.48 -36.70 -36.97
C ALA A 114 -37.60 -36.23 -35.79
N ILE A 115 -38.12 -35.24 -35.06
CA ILE A 115 -37.96 -35.14 -33.60
C ILE A 115 -39.36 -35.38 -33.02
N GLU A 116 -39.43 -36.42 -32.19
CA GLU A 116 -40.64 -36.90 -31.56
C GLU A 116 -41.14 -35.90 -30.51
N SER A 117 -42.43 -35.58 -30.61
CA SER A 117 -43.18 -34.69 -29.74
C SER A 117 -43.81 -35.51 -28.61
N ALA A 118 -43.55 -35.12 -27.37
CA ALA A 118 -44.45 -35.43 -26.26
C ALA A 118 -45.10 -34.12 -25.79
N ALA A 119 -46.43 -34.14 -25.77
CA ALA A 119 -47.33 -33.01 -25.59
C ALA A 119 -47.40 -32.49 -24.13
N PRO A 120 -48.04 -31.33 -23.90
CA PRO A 120 -47.82 -30.44 -22.74
C PRO A 120 -48.74 -30.72 -21.54
N THR A 121 -48.24 -30.45 -20.33
CA THR A 121 -49.05 -30.34 -19.11
C THR A 121 -49.29 -28.86 -18.76
N ALA A 122 -50.53 -28.55 -18.40
CA ALA A 122 -51.04 -27.23 -18.05
C ALA A 122 -50.52 -26.72 -16.67
N PRO A 123 -50.80 -25.45 -16.28
CA PRO A 123 -49.97 -24.64 -15.39
C PRO A 123 -50.25 -24.89 -13.90
N THR A 124 -49.24 -24.69 -13.05
CA THR A 124 -49.35 -24.72 -11.58
C THR A 124 -48.79 -23.40 -10.98
N PRO A 125 -49.35 -22.91 -9.85
CA PRO A 125 -49.31 -21.49 -9.40
C PRO A 125 -47.93 -20.91 -9.03
N PRO A 126 -47.80 -19.57 -8.91
CA PRO A 126 -46.54 -18.92 -8.56
C PRO A 126 -46.11 -19.27 -7.12
N ALA A 127 -44.91 -19.83 -7.00
CA ALA A 127 -44.22 -20.02 -5.72
C ALA A 127 -43.69 -18.67 -5.17
N PRO A 128 -43.64 -18.52 -3.85
CA PRO A 128 -43.45 -17.22 -3.18
C PRO A 128 -42.02 -16.68 -3.29
N THR A 129 -41.95 -15.35 -3.31
CA THR A 129 -40.74 -14.54 -3.27
C THR A 129 -39.87 -14.88 -2.05
N PRO A 130 -38.55 -15.07 -2.19
CA PRO A 130 -37.63 -15.18 -1.05
C PRO A 130 -37.61 -13.87 -0.23
N PRO A 131 -37.58 -13.92 1.12
CA PRO A 131 -37.42 -12.74 1.94
C PRO A 131 -36.06 -12.07 1.71
N ALA A 132 -36.06 -10.75 1.60
CA ALA A 132 -34.87 -9.92 1.63
C ALA A 132 -34.11 -10.12 2.96
N PRO A 133 -32.76 -10.14 2.96
CA PRO A 133 -32.00 -10.25 4.21
C PRO A 133 -32.19 -8.99 5.06
N ALA A 134 -32.73 -9.16 6.27
CA ALA A 134 -32.68 -8.12 7.30
C ALA A 134 -31.22 -7.92 7.76
N PRO A 135 -30.82 -6.71 8.20
CA PRO A 135 -29.48 -6.45 8.74
C PRO A 135 -29.28 -7.26 10.03
N GLN A 136 -28.50 -8.34 9.93
CA GLN A 136 -28.08 -9.10 11.10
C GLN A 136 -27.01 -8.27 11.83
N ALA A 137 -27.40 -7.68 12.96
CA ALA A 137 -26.49 -7.33 14.02
C ALA A 137 -25.79 -8.62 14.48
N ALA A 138 -24.62 -8.90 13.92
CA ALA A 138 -23.77 -9.96 14.38
C ALA A 138 -23.16 -9.54 15.72
N ALA A 139 -23.58 -10.26 16.75
CA ALA A 139 -22.97 -10.27 18.07
C ALA A 139 -21.45 -10.39 17.97
N ALA A 140 -20.76 -9.69 18.88
CA ALA A 140 -19.33 -9.80 19.10
C ALA A 140 -18.95 -11.26 19.41
N THR A 141 -18.50 -11.98 18.39
CA THR A 141 -17.80 -13.25 18.53
C THR A 141 -16.32 -12.96 18.61
N ASP A 142 -15.74 -13.30 19.76
CA ASP A 142 -14.32 -13.56 19.97
C ASP A 142 -13.38 -12.48 19.42
N ALA A 143 -13.19 -11.44 20.22
CA ALA A 143 -11.93 -10.73 20.23
C ALA A 143 -10.81 -11.74 20.57
N LYS A 144 -10.30 -12.42 19.54
CA LYS A 144 -8.90 -12.88 19.50
C LYS A 144 -8.09 -11.75 20.12
N PRO A 145 -7.15 -12.02 21.05
CA PRO A 145 -6.46 -10.94 21.75
C PRO A 145 -5.95 -10.01 20.67
N THR A 146 -6.46 -8.78 20.65
CA THR A 146 -5.88 -7.68 19.89
C THR A 146 -4.52 -7.50 20.54
N MET A 147 -3.58 -8.37 20.17
CA MET A 147 -2.19 -8.31 20.56
C MET A 147 -1.79 -6.89 20.21
N ALA A 148 -1.47 -6.13 21.26
CA ALA A 148 -1.34 -4.69 21.24
C ALA A 148 -0.94 -4.17 19.85
N LEU A 149 -1.88 -3.49 19.18
CA LEU A 149 -1.70 -2.90 17.85
C LEU A 149 -0.79 -1.66 17.97
N SER A 150 0.41 -1.87 18.49
CA SER A 150 1.48 -0.88 18.44
C SER A 150 1.78 -0.58 16.97
N ALA A 151 1.91 0.71 16.65
CA ALA A 151 2.26 1.14 15.31
C ALA A 151 3.57 0.46 14.86
N PRO A 152 3.68 0.01 13.59
CA PRO A 152 4.92 -0.58 13.08
C PRO A 152 6.09 0.40 13.25
N LYS A 153 7.20 -0.10 13.78
CA LYS A 153 8.41 0.69 13.97
C LYS A 153 9.23 0.72 12.69
N ASN A 154 9.60 1.90 12.18
CA ASN A 154 10.48 1.99 11.02
C ASN A 154 11.92 1.62 11.43
N VAL A 155 12.50 0.65 10.74
CA VAL A 155 13.84 0.11 11.04
C VAL A 155 14.75 0.23 9.82
N SER A 156 16.07 0.21 10.04
CA SER A 156 17.05 0.28 8.95
C SER A 156 17.37 -1.06 8.32
N HIS A 157 17.03 -2.17 8.98
CA HIS A 157 17.38 -3.52 8.54
C HIS A 157 16.33 -4.54 9.00
N LEU A 158 16.06 -5.53 8.14
CA LEU A 158 15.25 -6.70 8.42
C LEU A 158 15.96 -7.95 7.88
N ASP A 159 15.89 -9.06 8.62
CA ASP A 159 16.33 -10.36 8.12
C ASP A 159 15.22 -10.95 7.24
N CYS A 160 15.30 -10.61 5.95
CA CYS A 160 14.35 -11.05 4.93
C CYS A 160 15.07 -11.76 3.78
N ARG A 161 14.48 -12.86 3.34
CA ARG A 161 14.77 -13.45 2.04
C ARG A 161 13.91 -12.74 1.00
N ILE A 162 14.48 -11.71 0.38
CA ILE A 162 13.85 -10.96 -0.69
C ILE A 162 14.01 -11.72 -2.00
N VAL A 163 12.88 -11.99 -2.67
CA VAL A 163 12.85 -12.59 -3.99
C VAL A 163 13.28 -11.53 -5.01
N GLN A 164 14.10 -11.92 -5.98
CA GLN A 164 14.48 -11.03 -7.08
C GLN A 164 13.28 -10.87 -8.03
N PRO A 165 12.86 -9.64 -8.37
CA PRO A 165 11.75 -9.44 -9.30
C PRO A 165 12.14 -9.87 -10.72
N ASP A 166 11.21 -10.56 -11.38
CA ASP A 166 11.34 -10.88 -12.80
C ASP A 166 11.26 -9.60 -13.63
N TYR A 167 12.20 -9.44 -14.56
CA TYR A 167 12.20 -8.28 -15.46
C TYR A 167 11.23 -8.53 -16.64
N PRO A 168 10.08 -7.82 -16.73
CA PRO A 168 9.09 -8.06 -17.76
C PRO A 168 9.68 -7.93 -19.17
N THR A 169 9.40 -8.91 -20.03
CA THR A 169 9.98 -9.02 -21.37
C THR A 169 9.73 -7.78 -22.23
N LEU A 170 8.54 -7.17 -22.11
CA LEU A 170 8.20 -5.96 -22.84
C LEU A 170 8.97 -4.74 -22.35
N SER A 171 9.19 -4.62 -21.03
CA SER A 171 10.01 -3.56 -20.44
C SER A 171 11.48 -3.70 -20.86
N ARG A 172 12.01 -4.93 -20.89
CA ARG A 172 13.35 -5.20 -21.43
C ARG A 172 13.48 -4.76 -22.89
N ARG A 173 12.52 -5.14 -23.75
CA ARG A 173 12.50 -4.78 -25.17
C ARG A 173 12.37 -3.28 -25.41
N ARG A 174 11.69 -2.56 -24.51
CA ARG A 174 11.50 -1.10 -24.56
C ARG A 174 12.61 -0.32 -23.87
N GLY A 175 13.57 -0.99 -23.24
CA GLY A 175 14.64 -0.34 -22.52
C GLY A 175 14.21 0.39 -21.24
N GLU A 176 13.06 0.02 -20.66
CA GLU A 176 12.53 0.67 -19.45
C GLU A 176 13.38 0.27 -18.23
N THR A 177 13.98 1.23 -17.53
CA THR A 177 14.81 1.02 -16.33
C THR A 177 14.35 1.93 -15.19
N GLY A 178 14.78 1.65 -13.97
CA GLY A 178 14.46 2.50 -12.82
C GLY A 178 14.47 1.75 -11.49
N THR A 179 14.12 2.43 -10.40
CA THR A 179 14.08 1.85 -9.05
C THR A 179 12.70 2.01 -8.44
N ALA A 180 12.03 0.89 -8.16
CA ALA A 180 10.76 0.88 -7.42
C ALA A 180 11.06 0.79 -5.91
N PHE A 181 10.42 1.64 -5.11
CA PHE A 181 10.55 1.60 -3.64
C PHE A 181 9.28 1.00 -3.05
N VAL A 182 9.39 -0.22 -2.53
CA VAL A 182 8.28 -0.96 -1.94
C VAL A 182 8.38 -0.91 -0.42
N HIS A 183 7.38 -0.34 0.22
CA HIS A 183 7.24 -0.33 1.65
C HIS A 183 6.40 -1.52 2.12
N PHE A 184 6.79 -2.13 3.22
CA PHE A 184 6.06 -3.25 3.80
C PHE A 184 6.24 -3.28 5.32
N VAL A 185 5.36 -4.01 5.97
CA VAL A 185 5.39 -4.27 7.41
C VAL A 185 5.64 -5.74 7.65
N VAL A 186 6.53 -6.08 8.57
CA VAL A 186 6.72 -7.43 9.08
C VAL A 186 5.94 -7.55 10.38
N GLY A 187 5.00 -8.49 10.41
CA GLY A 187 4.21 -8.82 11.59
C GLY A 187 5.03 -9.56 12.65
N LEU A 188 4.42 -9.81 13.82
CA LEU A 188 5.06 -10.47 14.97
C LEU A 188 5.54 -11.91 14.66
N THR A 189 5.00 -12.53 13.61
CA THR A 189 5.34 -13.88 13.17
C THR A 189 6.36 -13.92 12.03
N GLY A 190 6.84 -12.76 11.57
CA GLY A 190 7.72 -12.66 10.39
C GLY A 190 6.97 -12.60 9.06
N LYS A 191 5.64 -12.73 9.06
CA LYS A 191 4.81 -12.55 7.86
C LYS A 191 4.87 -11.11 7.37
N ILE A 192 4.99 -10.96 6.05
CA ILE A 192 4.92 -9.66 5.39
C ILE A 192 3.45 -9.25 5.26
N GLU A 193 3.17 -8.02 5.64
CA GLU A 193 1.87 -7.36 5.69
C GLU A 193 1.99 -5.97 5.03
N ASN A 194 0.85 -5.41 4.62
CA ASN A 194 0.73 -4.02 4.18
C ASN A 194 1.79 -3.57 3.14
N ILE A 195 1.91 -4.32 2.05
CA ILE A 195 2.84 -4.03 0.95
C ILE A 195 2.27 -2.89 0.11
N GLU A 196 3.05 -1.82 -0.04
CA GLU A 196 2.67 -0.60 -0.75
C GLU A 196 3.83 -0.06 -1.59
N LEU A 197 3.54 0.45 -2.78
CA LEU A 197 4.52 1.19 -3.57
C LEU A 197 4.63 2.62 -3.04
N LYS A 198 5.81 3.02 -2.57
CA LYS A 198 6.08 4.41 -2.11
C LYS A 198 6.62 5.30 -3.22
N LYS A 199 7.39 4.73 -4.14
CA LYS A 199 7.92 5.45 -5.30
C LYS A 199 7.96 4.52 -6.51
N THR A 200 7.38 4.98 -7.61
CA THR A 200 7.43 4.29 -8.91
C THR A 200 8.84 4.31 -9.48
N SER A 201 9.19 3.23 -10.18
CA SER A 201 10.35 3.12 -11.05
C SER A 201 10.25 3.97 -12.32
N GLY A 202 9.04 4.46 -12.66
CA GLY A 202 8.73 5.12 -13.93
C GLY A 202 8.04 4.20 -14.94
N SER A 203 7.88 2.90 -14.64
CA SER A 203 7.09 1.96 -15.44
C SER A 203 6.22 1.08 -14.54
N THR A 204 4.90 1.08 -14.80
CA THR A 204 3.95 0.24 -14.05
C THR A 204 4.33 -1.24 -14.09
N ARG A 205 4.87 -1.73 -15.22
CA ARG A 205 5.31 -3.13 -15.34
C ARG A 205 6.43 -3.49 -14.38
N LEU A 206 7.39 -2.58 -14.18
CA LEU A 206 8.51 -2.79 -13.26
C LEU A 206 8.03 -2.67 -11.81
N ASP A 207 7.09 -1.76 -11.55
CA ASP A 207 6.48 -1.60 -10.22
C ASP A 207 5.69 -2.85 -9.81
N ASP A 208 4.87 -3.39 -10.71
CA ASP A 208 4.11 -4.61 -10.50
C ASP A 208 5.06 -5.79 -10.22
N ALA A 209 6.13 -5.93 -11.00
CA ALA A 209 7.14 -6.96 -10.78
C ALA A 209 7.82 -6.85 -9.40
N ALA A 210 8.11 -5.62 -8.94
CA ALA A 210 8.66 -5.39 -7.60
C ALA A 210 7.67 -5.75 -6.48
N LEU A 211 6.40 -5.39 -6.64
CA LEU A 211 5.34 -5.74 -5.69
C LEU A 211 5.14 -7.26 -5.62
N ASP A 212 5.12 -7.94 -6.76
CA ASP A 212 4.97 -9.40 -6.84
C ASP A 212 6.15 -10.14 -6.21
N ALA A 213 7.37 -9.63 -6.39
CA ALA A 213 8.55 -10.16 -5.72
C ALA A 213 8.44 -10.03 -4.19
N MET A 214 7.98 -8.88 -3.68
CA MET A 214 7.75 -8.70 -2.25
C MET A 214 6.66 -9.61 -1.69
N ARG A 215 5.59 -9.87 -2.45
CA ARG A 215 4.53 -10.81 -2.05
C ARG A 215 5.03 -12.24 -1.88
N GLN A 216 6.04 -12.63 -2.65
CA GLN A 216 6.67 -13.95 -2.60
C GLN A 216 7.84 -14.03 -1.62
N SER A 217 8.24 -12.89 -1.06
CA SER A 217 9.33 -12.79 -0.10
C SER A 217 8.90 -13.24 1.30
N SER A 218 9.87 -13.56 2.14
CA SER A 218 9.64 -14.00 3.52
C SER A 218 10.64 -13.37 4.46
N CYS A 219 10.22 -13.03 5.68
CA CYS A 219 11.08 -12.45 6.70
C CYS A 219 11.04 -13.26 8.00
N LYS A 220 12.08 -13.10 8.82
CA LYS A 220 12.01 -13.50 10.23
C LYS A 220 11.31 -12.41 11.04
N PRO A 221 10.69 -12.75 12.19
CA PRO A 221 10.20 -11.76 13.13
C PRO A 221 11.32 -10.79 13.52
N TYR A 222 11.03 -9.49 13.53
CA TYR A 222 11.96 -8.50 14.06
C TYR A 222 11.89 -8.51 15.60
N LEU A 223 13.03 -8.65 16.25
CA LEU A 223 13.13 -8.74 17.71
C LEU A 223 13.73 -7.45 18.29
N GLU A 224 13.10 -6.92 19.32
CA GLU A 224 13.61 -5.83 20.14
C GLU A 224 13.64 -6.28 21.60
N ASN A 225 14.81 -6.26 22.23
CA ASN A 225 15.01 -6.79 23.59
C ASN A 225 14.53 -8.24 23.79
N GLY A 226 14.58 -9.06 22.74
CA GLY A 226 14.13 -10.45 22.75
C GLY A 226 12.62 -10.64 22.52
N GLU A 227 11.86 -9.56 22.38
CA GLU A 227 10.43 -9.58 22.09
C GLU A 227 10.15 -9.26 20.62
N ALA A 228 9.25 -10.01 19.98
CA ALA A 228 8.87 -9.74 18.60
C ALA A 228 8.02 -8.46 18.53
N VAL A 229 8.40 -7.53 17.65
CA VAL A 229 7.67 -6.28 17.42
C VAL A 229 7.40 -6.09 15.93
N ARG A 230 6.31 -5.39 15.59
CA ARG A 230 6.01 -5.06 14.19
C ARG A 230 7.02 -4.04 13.69
N ALA A 231 7.64 -4.33 12.57
CA ALA A 231 8.66 -3.47 11.96
C ALA A 231 8.28 -3.12 10.53
N ALA A 232 8.56 -1.91 10.10
CA ALA A 232 8.30 -1.44 8.75
C ALA A 232 9.63 -1.10 8.07
N TYR A 233 9.72 -1.41 6.78
CA TYR A 233 10.90 -1.16 5.97
C TYR A 233 10.51 -0.81 4.54
N THR A 234 11.40 -0.09 3.84
CA THR A 234 11.24 0.25 2.42
C THR A 234 12.38 -0.38 1.64
N GLN A 235 12.06 -1.40 0.84
CA GLN A 235 12.99 -2.10 -0.03
C GLN A 235 13.08 -1.41 -1.39
N PRO A 236 14.27 -0.96 -1.83
CA PRO A 236 14.51 -0.57 -3.21
C PRO A 236 14.67 -1.81 -4.10
N PHE A 237 14.02 -1.80 -5.26
CA PHE A 237 14.18 -2.76 -6.35
C PHE A 237 14.71 -2.04 -7.58
N GLU A 238 15.98 -2.27 -7.90
CA GLU A 238 16.64 -1.68 -9.05
C GLU A 238 16.48 -2.57 -10.29
N PHE A 239 16.00 -1.98 -11.37
CA PHE A 239 15.87 -2.61 -12.69
C PHE A 239 16.84 -1.93 -13.66
N SER A 240 17.90 -2.65 -14.01
CA SER A 240 18.91 -2.23 -14.98
C SER A 240 19.10 -3.30 -16.05
N LEU A 241 19.41 -2.91 -17.29
CA LEU A 241 19.59 -3.83 -18.42
C LEU A 241 21.00 -4.44 -18.51
N ASN A 242 21.94 -3.93 -17.73
CA ASN A 242 23.38 -4.23 -17.87
C ASN A 242 23.93 -5.11 -16.74
N ASN A 243 23.04 -5.77 -15.99
CA ASN A 243 23.39 -6.56 -14.81
C ASN A 243 23.17 -8.05 -15.04
#